data_AF-F6HAT5-F1
#
_entry.id   AF-F6HAT5-F1
#
_cell.length_a   1.000
_cell.length_b   1.000
_cell.length_c   1.000
_cell.angle_alpha   90.00
_cell.angle_beta   90.00
_cell.angle_gamma   90.00
#
_symmetry.space_group_name_H-M   'P 1'
#
loop_
_entity.id
_entity.type
_entity.pdbx_description
1 polymer ?
#
loop_
_entity_poly.entity_id
_entity_poly.type
_entity_poly.pdbx_seq_one_letter_code
_entity_poly.pdbx_strand_id
1 'polypeptide(L)'
;MIKKRYMHLSEKIIKENPNIGASLDARQDIANVEVPKLGKIAAVNAIGEWGQPKSRITHLVFCTTTSLHMPGADYQLAKILGLEPKVKRVMLYLQGCFGGGTVLRMAKDLAENNVGARVLVVC
;
A
#
# COMPACT_ATOMS: atom_id res chain seq x y z
N MET A 1 24.53 0.25 -12.56
CA MET A 1 24.97 -0.56 -11.39
C MET A 1 24.24 -0.04 -10.14
N ILE A 2 23.69 -0.92 -9.28
CA ILE A 2 22.92 -0.51 -8.09
C ILE A 2 23.88 -0.14 -6.95
N LYS A 3 23.73 1.07 -6.36
CA LYS A 3 24.59 1.57 -5.27
C LYS A 3 24.14 1.16 -3.86
N LYS A 4 22.83 1.21 -3.59
CA LYS A 4 22.24 0.89 -2.27
C LYS A 4 20.82 0.34 -2.46
N ARG A 5 20.41 -0.54 -1.56
CA ARG A 5 19.02 -1.04 -1.44
C ARG A 5 18.52 -0.81 -0.01
N TYR A 6 17.23 -0.55 0.12
CA TYR A 6 16.55 -0.44 1.41
C TYR A 6 15.75 -1.72 1.63
N MET A 7 15.96 -2.38 2.76
CA MET A 7 15.31 -3.65 3.08
C MET A 7 14.76 -3.61 4.50
N HIS A 8 13.52 -4.07 4.66
CA HIS A 8 12.95 -4.34 5.97
C HIS A 8 13.57 -5.61 6.59
N LEU A 9 13.80 -6.63 5.76
CA LEU A 9 14.45 -7.87 6.19
C LEU A 9 15.87 -7.58 6.69
N SER A 10 16.16 -8.00 7.92
CA SER A 10 17.44 -7.82 8.61
C SER A 10 17.98 -9.16 9.11
N GLU A 11 19.26 -9.21 9.47
CA GLU A 11 19.87 -10.42 10.04
C GLU A 11 19.13 -10.91 11.29
N LYS A 12 18.62 -9.99 12.11
CA LYS A 12 17.83 -10.32 13.30
C LYS A 12 16.55 -11.06 12.92
N ILE A 13 15.79 -10.54 11.95
CA ILE A 13 14.53 -11.16 11.49
C ILE A 13 14.81 -12.55 10.89
N ILE A 14 15.91 -12.70 10.15
CA ILE A 14 16.30 -14.00 9.57
C ILE A 14 16.67 -15.01 10.66
N LYS A 15 17.41 -14.60 11.70
CA LYS A 15 17.76 -15.46 12.84
C LYS A 15 16.53 -15.89 13.65
N GLU A 16 15.56 -15.01 13.81
CA GLU A 16 14.27 -15.30 14.47
C GLU A 16 13.37 -16.18 13.59
N ASN A 17 13.56 -16.17 12.26
CA ASN A 17 12.76 -16.93 11.29
C ASN A 17 13.67 -17.76 10.37
N PRO A 18 14.32 -18.82 10.88
CA PRO A 18 15.34 -19.57 10.12
C PRO A 18 14.81 -20.18 8.81
N ASN A 19 13.51 -20.46 8.74
CA ASN A 19 12.85 -21.03 7.56
C ASN A 19 12.22 -19.99 6.62
N ILE A 20 12.47 -18.67 6.81
CA ILE A 20 11.85 -17.61 5.99
C ILE A 20 12.12 -17.75 4.49
N GLY A 21 13.21 -18.43 4.10
CA GLY A 21 13.54 -18.71 2.70
C GLY A 21 12.60 -19.71 2.03
N ALA A 22 11.99 -20.63 2.79
CA ALA A 22 11.09 -21.67 2.29
C ALA A 22 9.63 -21.52 2.77
N SER A 23 9.39 -20.80 3.87
CA SER A 23 8.06 -20.62 4.45
C SER A 23 7.29 -19.47 3.79
N LEU A 24 6.09 -19.75 3.29
CA LEU A 24 5.15 -18.73 2.84
C LEU A 24 4.55 -17.99 4.05
N ASP A 25 4.12 -18.73 5.06
CA ASP A 25 3.45 -18.18 6.25
C ASP A 25 4.31 -17.13 6.95
N ALA A 26 5.59 -17.44 7.21
CA ALA A 26 6.51 -16.49 7.85
C ALA A 26 6.70 -15.20 7.03
N ARG A 27 6.68 -15.31 5.69
CA ARG A 27 6.79 -14.13 4.81
C ARG A 27 5.51 -13.31 4.81
N GLN A 28 4.35 -13.97 4.80
CA GLN A 28 3.05 -13.31 4.82
C GLN A 28 2.77 -12.63 6.16
N ASP A 29 3.13 -13.25 7.29
CA ASP A 29 2.98 -12.67 8.62
C ASP A 29 3.72 -11.33 8.74
N ILE A 30 4.93 -11.26 8.18
CA ILE A 30 5.70 -10.02 8.12
C ILE A 30 5.07 -9.03 7.13
N ALA A 31 4.81 -9.48 5.89
CA ALA A 31 4.36 -8.59 4.82
C ALA A 31 2.99 -7.97 5.10
N ASN A 32 2.04 -8.74 5.65
CA ASN A 32 0.68 -8.29 5.96
C ASN A 32 0.67 -7.17 7.01
N VAL A 33 1.67 -7.13 7.90
CA VAL A 33 1.82 -6.09 8.91
C VAL A 33 2.61 -4.90 8.39
N GLU A 34 3.72 -5.14 7.70
CA GLU A 34 4.69 -4.10 7.37
C GLU A 34 4.36 -3.34 6.08
N VAL A 35 3.71 -3.98 5.10
CA VAL A 35 3.30 -3.31 3.84
C VAL A 35 2.34 -2.14 4.10
N PRO A 36 1.24 -2.29 4.87
CA PRO A 36 0.37 -1.15 5.18
C PRO A 36 1.08 -0.07 6.01
N LYS A 37 2.00 -0.44 6.92
CA LYS A 37 2.76 0.53 7.72
C LYS A 37 3.69 1.38 6.86
N LEU A 38 4.40 0.75 5.91
CA LEU A 38 5.25 1.48 4.97
C LEU A 38 4.41 2.40 4.08
N GLY A 39 3.28 1.87 3.57
CA GLY A 39 2.30 2.65 2.81
C GLY A 39 1.76 3.86 3.59
N LYS A 40 1.55 3.73 4.91
CA LYS A 40 1.13 4.83 5.78
C LYS A 40 2.15 5.96 5.79
N ILE A 41 3.44 5.66 5.93
CA ILE A 41 4.49 6.68 5.97
C ILE A 41 4.49 7.48 4.67
N ALA A 42 4.46 6.78 3.53
CA ALA A 42 4.40 7.43 2.21
C ALA A 42 3.11 8.25 2.03
N ALA A 43 1.95 7.70 2.39
CA ALA A 43 0.67 8.38 2.27
C ALA A 43 0.59 9.63 3.15
N VAL A 44 1.11 9.59 4.38
CA VAL A 44 1.15 10.76 5.28
C VAL A 44 1.98 11.89 4.66
N ASN A 45 3.13 11.58 4.08
CA ASN A 45 3.97 12.57 3.42
C ASN A 45 3.25 13.20 2.21
N ALA A 46 2.64 12.37 1.35
CA ALA A 46 1.91 12.84 0.18
C ALA A 46 0.67 13.69 0.55
N ILE A 47 -0.06 13.31 1.60
CA ILE A 47 -1.20 14.08 2.10
C ILE A 47 -0.73 15.40 2.72
N GLY A 48 0.41 15.39 3.42
CA GLY A 48 1.04 16.58 3.97
C GLY A 48 1.43 17.58 2.89
N GLU A 49 2.06 17.11 1.82
CA GLU A 49 2.39 17.92 0.63
C GLU A 49 1.14 18.48 -0.05
N TRP A 50 0.07 17.67 -0.16
CA TRP A 50 -1.19 18.12 -0.74
C TRP A 50 -1.88 19.22 0.10
N GLY A 51 -1.67 19.24 1.42
CA GLY A 51 -2.10 20.32 2.30
C GLY A 51 -3.62 20.43 2.55
N GLN A 52 -4.39 19.38 2.23
CA GLN A 52 -5.84 19.34 2.42
C GLN A 52 -6.24 18.26 3.44
N PRO A 53 -7.42 18.38 4.08
CA PRO A 53 -7.84 17.40 5.07
C PRO A 53 -8.11 16.03 4.43
N LYS A 54 -7.73 14.97 5.17
CA LYS A 54 -7.91 13.56 4.76
C LYS A 54 -9.36 13.19 4.44
N SER A 55 -10.34 13.89 5.02
CA SER A 55 -11.77 13.70 4.73
C SER A 55 -12.15 14.02 3.28
N ARG A 56 -11.32 14.75 2.55
CA ARG A 56 -11.51 15.02 1.12
C ARG A 56 -11.05 13.89 0.21
N ILE A 57 -10.34 12.88 0.73
CA ILE A 57 -9.96 11.69 -0.04
C ILE A 57 -11.24 10.89 -0.29
N THR A 58 -11.55 10.62 -1.56
CA THR A 58 -12.77 9.91 -1.96
C THR A 58 -12.50 8.47 -2.40
N HIS A 59 -11.29 8.20 -2.88
CA HIS A 59 -10.87 6.87 -3.34
C HIS A 59 -9.48 6.53 -2.82
N LEU A 60 -9.25 5.23 -2.63
CA LEU A 60 -7.95 4.66 -2.34
C LEU A 60 -7.65 3.53 -3.34
N VAL A 61 -6.55 3.64 -4.06
CA VAL A 61 -6.01 2.56 -4.89
C VAL A 61 -4.74 2.06 -4.22
N PHE A 62 -4.72 0.78 -3.84
CA PHE A 62 -3.57 0.14 -3.20
C PHE A 62 -3.07 -1.00 -4.09
N CYS A 63 -1.78 -1.01 -4.40
CA CYS A 63 -1.12 -2.08 -5.14
C CYS A 63 -0.03 -2.72 -4.28
N THR A 64 0.10 -4.04 -4.33
CA THR A 64 1.22 -4.75 -3.71
C THR A 64 1.46 -6.09 -4.40
N THR A 65 2.72 -6.52 -4.40
CA THR A 65 3.13 -7.85 -4.92
C THR A 65 3.47 -8.82 -3.79
N THR A 66 3.63 -8.32 -2.56
CA THR A 66 4.27 -9.06 -1.47
C THR A 66 3.34 -9.51 -0.36
N SER A 67 2.15 -8.92 -0.24
CA SER A 67 1.17 -9.28 0.79
C SER A 67 -0.11 -9.79 0.15
N LEU A 68 -0.78 -10.75 0.81
CA LEU A 68 -2.10 -11.28 0.42
C LEU A 68 -2.87 -11.56 1.70
N HIS A 69 -3.94 -10.81 1.95
CA HIS A 69 -4.74 -10.95 3.16
C HIS A 69 -6.16 -10.43 2.94
N MET A 70 -7.10 -10.92 3.73
CA MET A 70 -8.46 -10.40 3.78
C MET A 70 -8.87 -10.19 5.25
N PRO A 71 -9.22 -8.96 5.67
CA PRO A 71 -9.26 -7.70 4.90
C PRO A 71 -7.90 -7.25 4.35
N GLY A 72 -7.92 -6.64 3.17
CA GLY A 72 -6.70 -6.32 2.42
C GLY A 72 -5.87 -5.15 2.93
N ALA A 73 -4.72 -4.91 2.29
CA ALA A 73 -3.81 -3.83 2.67
C ALA A 73 -4.45 -2.45 2.49
N ASP A 74 -5.36 -2.31 1.52
CA ASP A 74 -6.23 -1.15 1.32
C ASP A 74 -7.10 -0.86 2.55
N TYR A 75 -7.69 -1.90 3.16
CA TYR A 75 -8.50 -1.78 4.37
C TYR A 75 -7.63 -1.36 5.55
N GLN A 76 -6.51 -2.07 5.76
CA GLN A 76 -5.59 -1.79 6.86
C GLN A 76 -5.06 -0.36 6.75
N LEU A 77 -4.66 0.09 5.56
CA LEU A 77 -4.20 1.45 5.32
C LEU A 77 -5.29 2.48 5.61
N ALA A 78 -6.51 2.27 5.08
CA ALA A 78 -7.62 3.19 5.32
C ALA A 78 -7.91 3.35 6.82
N LYS A 79 -7.87 2.25 7.57
CA LYS A 79 -8.05 2.23 9.03
C LYS A 79 -6.94 3.00 9.75
N ILE A 80 -5.66 2.71 9.48
CA ILE A 80 -4.53 3.35 10.18
C ILE A 80 -4.31 4.82 9.80
N LEU A 81 -4.79 5.26 8.63
CA LEU A 81 -4.81 6.66 8.23
C LEU A 81 -6.02 7.42 8.80
N GLY A 82 -7.04 6.71 9.29
CA GLY A 82 -8.31 7.30 9.71
C GLY A 82 -9.07 7.93 8.54
N LEU A 83 -9.08 7.26 7.39
CA LEU A 83 -9.91 7.68 6.26
C LEU A 83 -11.39 7.42 6.56
N GLU A 84 -12.27 8.14 5.87
CA GLU A 84 -13.70 7.92 6.04
C GLU A 84 -14.11 6.50 5.60
N PRO A 85 -15.01 5.81 6.31
CA PRO A 85 -15.47 4.47 5.93
C PRO A 85 -16.10 4.39 4.54
N LYS A 86 -16.58 5.52 4.01
CA LYS A 86 -17.20 5.64 2.68
C LYS A 86 -16.19 5.74 1.52
N VAL A 87 -14.89 5.80 1.82
CA VAL A 87 -13.84 5.82 0.79
C VAL A 87 -13.94 4.56 -0.06
N LYS A 88 -14.04 4.74 -1.38
CA LYS A 88 -14.09 3.65 -2.35
C LYS A 88 -12.69 3.09 -2.54
N ARG A 89 -12.51 1.79 -2.29
CA ARG A 89 -11.20 1.14 -2.29
C ARG A 89 -11.06 0.22 -3.50
N VAL A 90 -9.88 0.21 -4.11
CA VAL A 90 -9.46 -0.78 -5.10
C VAL A 90 -8.16 -1.39 -4.63
N MET A 91 -8.18 -2.70 -4.39
CA MET A 91 -7.02 -3.48 -3.98
C MET A 91 -6.50 -4.29 -5.16
N LEU A 92 -5.25 -4.04 -5.55
CA LEU A 92 -4.55 -4.74 -6.62
C LEU A 92 -3.45 -5.62 -6.02
N TYR A 93 -3.68 -6.94 -6.07
CA TYR A 93 -2.72 -7.94 -5.63
C TYR A 93 -1.90 -8.48 -6.81
N LEU A 94 -0.65 -8.85 -6.52
CA LEU A 94 0.23 -9.62 -7.41
C LEU A 94 0.47 -8.99 -8.81
N GLN A 95 0.42 -7.67 -8.91
CA GLN A 95 0.62 -6.98 -10.20
C GLN A 95 2.08 -6.94 -10.66
N GLY A 96 3.05 -7.13 -9.75
CA GLY A 96 4.47 -7.03 -10.09
C GLY A 96 4.88 -5.60 -10.50
N CYS A 97 5.96 -5.51 -11.27
CA CYS A 97 6.64 -4.24 -11.56
C CYS A 97 5.82 -3.26 -12.43
N PHE A 98 4.87 -3.76 -13.24
CA PHE A 98 4.01 -2.88 -14.04
C PHE A 98 2.85 -2.29 -13.23
N GLY A 99 2.69 -2.69 -11.95
CA GLY A 99 1.63 -2.23 -11.07
C GLY A 99 1.55 -0.70 -10.95
N GLY A 100 2.68 0.00 -11.01
CA GLY A 100 2.73 1.47 -11.01
C GLY A 100 1.95 2.10 -12.17
N GLY A 101 2.10 1.57 -13.38
CA GLY A 101 1.32 2.04 -14.53
C GLY A 101 -0.17 1.72 -14.39
N THR A 102 -0.48 0.52 -13.88
CA THR A 102 -1.86 0.08 -13.65
C THR A 102 -2.60 0.97 -12.66
N VAL A 103 -1.98 1.32 -11.52
CA VAL A 103 -2.65 2.15 -10.51
C VAL A 103 -2.90 3.58 -11.02
N LEU A 104 -1.97 4.15 -11.79
CA LEU A 104 -2.15 5.48 -12.37
C LEU A 104 -3.26 5.49 -13.42
N ARG A 105 -3.31 4.46 -14.27
CA ARG A 105 -4.41 4.29 -15.24
C ARG A 105 -5.77 4.21 -14.54
N MET A 106 -5.88 3.40 -13.47
CA MET A 106 -7.14 3.35 -12.73
C MET A 106 -7.47 4.65 -12.01
N ALA A 107 -6.47 5.31 -11.41
CA ALA A 107 -6.67 6.57 -10.71
C ALA A 107 -7.16 7.68 -11.65
N LYS A 108 -6.67 7.70 -12.89
CA LYS A 108 -7.15 8.59 -13.96
C LYS A 108 -8.65 8.40 -14.18
N ASP A 109 -9.09 7.18 -14.48
CA ASP A 109 -10.51 6.90 -14.76
C ASP A 109 -11.40 7.23 -13.57
N LEU A 110 -10.95 6.94 -12.34
CA LEU A 110 -11.67 7.27 -11.11
C LEU A 110 -11.78 8.78 -10.89
N ALA A 111 -10.69 9.52 -11.11
CA ALA A 111 -10.66 10.97 -10.91
C ALA A 111 -11.46 11.72 -11.97
N GLU A 112 -11.36 11.33 -13.24
CA GLU A 112 -12.02 12.02 -14.36
C GLU A 112 -13.54 11.79 -14.36
N ASN A 113 -14.00 10.61 -13.93
CA ASN A 113 -15.43 10.28 -13.95
C ASN A 113 -16.20 10.69 -12.68
N ASN A 114 -15.52 11.23 -11.65
CA ASN A 114 -16.16 11.60 -10.39
C ASN A 114 -15.82 13.05 -10.02
N VAL A 115 -16.81 13.95 -10.17
CA VAL A 115 -16.63 15.38 -9.85
C VAL A 115 -16.13 15.56 -8.41
N GLY A 116 -15.03 16.31 -8.27
CA GLY A 116 -14.42 16.59 -6.97
C GLY A 116 -13.62 15.43 -6.36
N ALA A 117 -13.42 14.33 -7.08
CA ALA A 117 -12.69 13.19 -6.55
C ALA A 117 -11.22 13.51 -6.24
N ARG A 118 -10.72 12.86 -5.18
CA ARG A 118 -9.32 12.84 -4.80
C ARG A 118 -8.94 11.40 -4.52
N VAL A 119 -8.02 10.88 -5.32
CA VAL A 119 -7.62 9.48 -5.32
C VAL A 119 -6.25 9.38 -4.66
N LEU A 120 -6.19 8.72 -3.51
CA LEU A 120 -4.92 8.34 -2.88
C LEU A 120 -4.42 7.06 -3.54
N VAL A 121 -3.18 7.07 -4.05
CA VAL A 121 -2.55 5.91 -4.68
C VAL A 121 -1.36 5.47 -3.86
N VAL A 122 -1.26 4.17 -3.55
CA VAL A 122 -0.17 3.57 -2.77
C VAL A 122 0.29 2.26 -3.42
N CYS A 123 1.60 2.05 -3.49
CA CYS A 123 2.27 0.89 -4.08
C CYS A 123 3.29 0.27 -3.12
#